data_AF-A0A4P9JAW2-F1
#
_entry.id   AF-A0A4P9JAW2-F1
#
_cell.length_a   1.000
_cell.length_b   1.000
_cell.length_c   1.000
_cell.angle_alpha   90.00
_cell.angle_beta   90.00
_cell.angle_gamma   90.00
#
_symmetry.space_group_name_H-M   'P 1'
#
loop_
_entity.id
_entity.type
_entity.pdbx_description
1 polymer ?
#
loop_
_entity_poly.entity_id
_entity_poly.type
_entity_poly.pdbx_seq_one_letter_code
_entity_poly.pdbx_strand_id
1 'polypeptide(L)'
;MYWPPTAPCAASCASPTSSSGSPRAAGADAAAASHQEDPHRMTEPTTPATATDTAVRPEPVGASERRGPLRPGQRVQLKDAKGRLNTITLTPGGQFHSYQGVLRHDDLIGGPEGVVVQNSAGHDYQVLRPLLSDFVLSMPRGATVVYPKDAGQIVQMADIFPGARVVEAGVGSGGLSISLLRAVGDLGEVHSYERRPEFADVARANVQTFFGGEHPAWSIHLGDAQEEMTRLHGPGSVDRVVLDMLAPWECLDAVATVLAPGGAWISYVATATQLSRVAEAIREDGRFTQVEASETLVRGWHLDGLAVRPDHRMVAHTGFLLLTRRLATGEEALQLKKRSKVSEFSAEDIEAWHPADEARWTPQALGERPVTDKKARKAAREAASMEQKGALRHLEDL
;
A
#
# COMPACT_ATOMS: atom_id res chain seq x y z
N MET A 1 43.42 21.96 1.14
CA MET A 1 43.49 21.39 -0.23
C MET A 1 42.18 21.82 -0.91
N TYR A 2 41.97 23.10 -1.24
CA TYR A 2 42.45 23.89 -2.39
C TYR A 2 42.03 23.33 -3.76
N TRP A 3 40.87 23.79 -4.28
CA TRP A 3 40.68 24.34 -5.64
C TRP A 3 39.33 25.13 -5.71
N PRO A 4 39.19 26.20 -6.53
CA PRO A 4 38.34 27.38 -6.29
C PRO A 4 37.05 27.43 -7.15
N PRO A 5 36.20 28.48 -7.03
CA PRO A 5 34.95 28.63 -7.80
C PRO A 5 35.15 29.46 -9.10
N THR A 6 34.39 29.15 -10.15
CA THR A 6 34.21 30.06 -11.30
C THR A 6 32.73 30.16 -11.71
N ALA A 7 32.43 31.32 -12.30
CA ALA A 7 31.17 32.06 -12.39
C ALA A 7 30.17 31.55 -13.47
N PRO A 8 28.96 32.17 -13.60
CA PRO A 8 27.87 31.68 -14.42
C PRO A 8 27.92 32.22 -15.86
N CYS A 9 27.30 31.49 -16.81
CA CYS A 9 27.07 31.98 -18.16
C CYS A 9 25.57 32.05 -18.46
N ALA A 10 25.14 33.24 -18.88
CA ALA A 10 23.81 33.54 -19.38
C ALA A 10 23.80 33.56 -20.92
N ALA A 11 22.58 33.66 -21.46
CA ALA A 11 22.20 33.93 -22.86
C ALA A 11 22.09 32.68 -23.76
N SER A 12 21.19 32.60 -24.73
CA SER A 12 19.94 33.29 -25.09
C SER A 12 19.44 32.58 -26.38
N CYS A 13 18.14 32.65 -26.64
CA CYS A 13 17.47 32.72 -27.95
C CYS A 13 18.02 31.92 -29.16
N ALA A 14 17.18 31.03 -29.73
CA ALA A 14 16.79 31.09 -31.15
C ALA A 14 15.72 30.04 -31.49
N SER A 15 14.53 30.52 -31.86
CA SER A 15 13.59 29.81 -32.75
C SER A 15 13.93 30.17 -34.19
N PRO A 16 13.56 29.32 -35.17
CA PRO A 16 13.09 29.86 -36.44
C PRO A 16 11.75 29.26 -36.87
N THR A 17 10.87 30.19 -37.25
CA THR A 17 9.66 30.02 -38.05
C THR A 17 10.00 29.84 -39.54
N SER A 18 9.16 29.11 -40.28
CA SER A 18 8.85 29.31 -41.72
C SER A 18 7.52 28.58 -42.01
N SER A 19 6.40 29.27 -42.27
CA SER A 19 5.93 29.89 -43.54
C SER A 19 5.76 28.86 -44.66
N SER A 20 4.53 28.39 -44.94
CA SER A 20 3.51 28.97 -45.84
C SER A 20 3.55 28.41 -47.27
N GLY A 21 2.42 27.89 -47.76
CA GLY A 21 2.20 27.54 -49.17
C GLY A 21 0.84 26.91 -49.41
N SER A 22 -0.06 27.64 -50.06
CA SER A 22 -1.50 27.37 -50.33
C SER A 22 -1.68 26.95 -51.83
N PRO A 23 -2.89 26.95 -52.46
CA PRO A 23 -4.07 26.08 -52.36
C PRO A 23 -4.59 25.58 -53.76
N ARG A 24 -5.87 25.13 -53.82
CA ARG A 24 -6.82 24.92 -54.97
C ARG A 24 -6.93 23.50 -55.55
N ALA A 25 -8.06 22.99 -56.05
CA ALA A 25 -9.48 23.41 -56.21
C ALA A 25 -10.30 22.11 -56.53
N ALA A 26 -11.49 21.90 -55.96
CA ALA A 26 -12.83 22.07 -56.55
C ALA A 26 -13.10 21.38 -57.91
N GLY A 27 -14.13 20.54 -57.95
CA GLY A 27 -14.74 19.99 -59.17
C GLY A 27 -15.88 19.02 -58.84
N ALA A 28 -17.11 19.52 -58.82
CA ALA A 28 -18.35 18.75 -58.76
C ALA A 28 -18.75 18.29 -60.17
N ASP A 29 -19.50 17.19 -60.29
CA ASP A 29 -20.64 17.13 -61.22
C ASP A 29 -21.57 15.96 -60.92
N ALA A 30 -22.86 16.24 -61.06
CA ALA A 30 -23.98 15.33 -60.91
C ALA A 30 -24.60 15.04 -62.29
N ALA A 31 -25.05 13.81 -62.54
CA ALA A 31 -26.04 13.53 -63.58
C ALA A 31 -26.81 12.22 -63.28
N ALA A 32 -28.10 12.27 -63.57
CA ALA A 32 -29.11 11.29 -63.21
C ALA A 32 -29.49 10.32 -64.35
N ALA A 33 -29.96 9.15 -63.94
CA ALA A 33 -30.99 8.27 -64.53
C ALA A 33 -30.77 7.61 -65.91
N SER A 34 -30.79 6.27 -65.94
CA SER A 34 -31.91 5.49 -66.53
C SER A 34 -31.69 3.99 -66.35
N HIS A 35 -32.79 3.28 -66.06
CA HIS A 35 -32.88 1.84 -65.85
C HIS A 35 -32.78 1.05 -67.16
N GLN A 36 -32.00 -0.03 -67.14
CA GLN A 36 -32.20 -1.18 -68.02
C GLN A 36 -31.83 -2.44 -67.23
N GLU A 37 -32.81 -3.31 -67.01
CA GLU A 37 -32.72 -4.54 -66.22
C GLU A 37 -31.96 -5.63 -66.99
N ASP A 38 -31.02 -6.29 -66.32
CA ASP A 38 -30.26 -7.43 -66.81
C ASP A 38 -30.60 -8.67 -65.94
N PRO A 39 -31.22 -9.74 -66.49
CA PRO A 39 -31.90 -10.73 -65.66
C PRO A 39 -31.05 -11.97 -65.42
N HIS A 40 -29.85 -11.88 -64.84
CA HIS A 40 -29.16 -13.05 -64.24
C HIS A 40 -28.11 -12.62 -63.21
N ARG A 41 -28.54 -12.32 -61.97
CA ARG A 41 -27.64 -12.25 -60.82
C ARG A 41 -28.15 -13.17 -59.71
N MET A 42 -27.36 -14.20 -59.42
CA MET A 42 -27.60 -15.18 -58.37
C MET A 42 -27.86 -14.47 -57.04
N THR A 43 -28.98 -14.80 -56.41
CA THR A 43 -29.39 -14.34 -55.08
C THR A 43 -28.50 -14.98 -54.02
N GLU A 44 -27.65 -14.20 -53.37
CA GLU A 44 -27.08 -14.56 -52.07
C GLU A 44 -28.19 -14.54 -51.01
N PRO A 45 -28.26 -15.52 -50.11
CA PRO A 45 -29.26 -15.52 -49.05
C PRO A 45 -28.94 -14.40 -48.07
N THR A 46 -29.79 -13.37 -48.05
CA THR A 46 -29.76 -12.34 -47.02
C THR A 46 -30.28 -12.95 -45.71
N THR A 47 -29.36 -13.42 -44.87
CA THR A 47 -29.66 -13.72 -43.47
C THR A 47 -30.20 -12.45 -42.82
N PRO A 48 -31.36 -12.49 -42.14
CA PRO A 48 -31.84 -11.33 -41.42
C PRO A 48 -30.82 -11.02 -40.33
N ALA A 49 -30.28 -9.79 -40.33
CA ALA A 49 -29.46 -9.30 -39.25
C ALA A 49 -30.32 -9.27 -37.99
N THR A 50 -30.22 -10.32 -37.18
CA THR A 50 -30.71 -10.34 -35.81
C THR A 50 -30.01 -9.17 -35.12
N ALA A 51 -30.76 -8.12 -34.79
CA ALA A 51 -30.28 -7.06 -33.94
C ALA A 51 -29.77 -7.74 -32.67
N THR A 52 -28.46 -7.76 -32.50
CA THR A 52 -27.82 -8.25 -31.28
C THR A 52 -28.28 -7.29 -30.19
N ASP A 53 -29.24 -7.75 -29.39
CA ASP A 53 -29.55 -7.18 -28.10
C ASP A 53 -28.24 -7.19 -27.31
N THR A 54 -27.50 -6.06 -27.35
CA THR A 54 -26.33 -5.85 -26.51
C THR A 54 -26.85 -5.80 -25.09
N ALA A 55 -26.94 -6.98 -24.47
CA ALA A 55 -27.24 -7.14 -23.06
C ALA A 55 -26.33 -6.15 -22.30
N VAL A 56 -26.95 -5.12 -21.74
CA VAL A 56 -26.27 -4.10 -20.94
C VAL A 56 -25.63 -4.84 -19.77
N ARG A 57 -24.32 -5.04 -19.82
CA ARG A 57 -23.61 -5.65 -18.70
C ARG A 57 -23.75 -4.70 -17.51
N PRO A 58 -24.22 -5.17 -16.34
CA PRO A 58 -24.32 -4.32 -15.17
C PRO A 58 -22.93 -3.75 -14.86
N GLU A 59 -22.88 -2.44 -14.60
CA GLU A 59 -21.64 -1.75 -14.26
C GLU A 59 -21.17 -2.19 -12.86
N PRO A 60 -19.88 -2.55 -12.69
CA PRO A 60 -19.38 -2.92 -11.38
C PRO A 60 -19.58 -1.82 -10.33
N VAL A 61 -19.92 -2.20 -9.10
CA VAL A 61 -20.22 -1.24 -8.03
C VAL A 61 -19.04 -0.30 -7.76
N GLY A 62 -19.34 0.99 -7.66
CA GLY A 62 -18.36 2.07 -7.47
C GLY A 62 -17.49 2.40 -8.68
N ALA A 63 -17.62 1.72 -9.82
CA ALA A 63 -16.82 2.03 -11.00
C ALA A 63 -17.13 3.43 -11.56
N SER A 64 -18.38 3.88 -11.44
CA SER A 64 -18.83 5.21 -11.85
C SER A 64 -18.15 6.31 -11.01
N GLU A 65 -17.85 6.04 -9.74
CA GLU A 65 -17.17 6.97 -8.82
C GLU A 65 -15.69 7.21 -9.17
N ARG A 66 -15.14 6.36 -10.05
CA ARG A 66 -13.73 6.39 -10.45
C ARG A 66 -13.50 6.96 -11.85
N ARG A 67 -14.54 7.45 -12.54
CA ARG A 67 -14.43 7.94 -13.91
C ARG A 67 -15.40 9.07 -14.24
N GLY A 68 -15.16 9.68 -15.40
CA GLY A 68 -15.98 10.76 -15.94
C GLY A 68 -15.75 12.10 -15.23
N PRO A 69 -16.64 13.08 -15.46
CA PRO A 69 -16.58 14.38 -14.80
C PRO A 69 -16.72 14.27 -13.27
N LEU A 70 -16.13 15.22 -12.55
CA LEU A 70 -16.26 15.37 -11.10
C LEU A 70 -17.72 15.71 -10.75
N ARG A 71 -18.27 15.02 -9.75
CA ARG A 71 -19.67 15.18 -9.33
C ARG A 71 -19.80 15.61 -7.88
N PRO A 72 -20.93 16.22 -7.48
CA PRO A 72 -21.29 16.39 -6.09
C PRO A 72 -21.16 15.08 -5.30
N GLY A 73 -20.70 15.15 -4.06
CA GLY A 73 -20.47 14.01 -3.18
C GLY A 73 -19.12 13.29 -3.39
N GLN A 74 -18.44 13.52 -4.51
CA GLN A 74 -17.15 12.87 -4.77
C GLN A 74 -16.03 13.45 -3.92
N ARG A 75 -15.13 12.59 -3.44
CA ARG A 75 -13.88 13.03 -2.82
C ARG A 75 -12.85 13.34 -3.88
N VAL A 76 -12.14 14.46 -3.71
CA VAL A 76 -10.99 14.84 -4.53
C VAL A 76 -9.80 15.18 -3.64
N GLN A 77 -8.61 14.90 -4.15
CA GLN A 77 -7.34 15.27 -3.55
C GLN A 77 -6.82 16.53 -4.23
N LEU A 78 -6.52 17.55 -3.42
CA LEU A 78 -5.92 18.81 -3.81
C LEU A 78 -4.44 18.78 -3.43
N LYS A 79 -3.56 18.92 -4.42
CA LYS A 79 -2.12 19.04 -4.23
C LYS A 79 -1.69 20.47 -4.57
N ASP A 80 -1.10 21.17 -3.61
CA ASP A 80 -0.58 22.51 -3.84
C ASP A 80 0.83 22.49 -4.48
N ALA A 81 1.35 23.69 -4.81
CA ALA A 81 2.70 23.86 -5.34
C ALA A 81 3.84 23.38 -4.42
N LYS A 82 3.58 23.21 -3.11
CA LYS A 82 4.53 22.64 -2.13
C LYS A 82 4.39 21.12 -1.99
N GLY A 83 3.47 20.51 -2.74
CA GLY A 83 3.18 19.08 -2.70
C GLY A 83 2.32 18.64 -1.52
N ARG A 84 1.73 19.55 -0.75
CA ARG A 84 0.85 19.18 0.37
C ARG A 84 -0.49 18.73 -0.14
N LEU A 85 -0.97 17.63 0.42
CA LEU A 85 -2.21 16.97 0.03
C LEU A 85 -3.33 17.32 1.01
N ASN A 86 -4.47 17.74 0.48
CA ASN A 86 -5.73 17.89 1.22
C ASN A 86 -6.80 17.08 0.51
N THR A 87 -7.67 16.41 1.26
CA THR A 87 -8.80 15.68 0.68
C THR A 87 -10.09 16.36 1.08
N ILE A 88 -10.91 16.71 0.09
CA ILE A 88 -12.20 17.37 0.29
C ILE A 88 -13.32 16.55 -0.35
N THR A 89 -14.55 16.76 0.12
CA THR A 89 -15.76 16.26 -0.53
C THR A 89 -16.41 17.41 -1.31
N LEU A 90 -16.68 17.20 -2.60
CA LEU A 90 -17.32 18.19 -3.44
C LEU A 90 -18.78 18.37 -3.03
N THR A 91 -19.16 19.62 -2.80
CA THR A 91 -20.51 19.98 -2.35
C THR A 91 -20.93 21.21 -3.14
N PRO A 92 -22.11 21.24 -3.77
CA PRO A 92 -22.60 22.42 -4.48
C PRO A 92 -22.62 23.65 -3.57
N GLY A 93 -22.09 24.78 -4.03
CA GLY A 93 -21.91 25.99 -3.22
C GLY A 93 -20.85 25.87 -2.11
N GLY A 94 -20.21 24.71 -1.98
CA GLY A 94 -19.18 24.44 -0.99
C GLY A 94 -17.87 25.16 -1.28
N GLN A 95 -17.07 25.34 -0.24
CA GLN A 95 -15.80 26.04 -0.30
C GLN A 95 -14.74 25.31 0.52
N PHE A 96 -13.56 25.16 -0.05
CA PHE A 96 -12.37 24.71 0.66
C PHE A 96 -11.57 25.94 1.12
N HIS A 97 -11.41 26.06 2.44
CA HIS A 97 -10.67 27.14 3.07
C HIS A 97 -9.26 26.68 3.39
N SER A 98 -8.28 27.38 2.84
CA SER A 98 -6.87 27.21 3.18
C SER A 98 -6.30 28.53 3.71
N TYR A 99 -5.14 28.48 4.36
CA TYR A 99 -4.43 29.71 4.75
C TYR A 99 -3.98 30.56 3.54
N GLN A 100 -4.07 30.02 2.31
CA GLN A 100 -3.71 30.70 1.07
C GLN A 100 -4.94 31.27 0.33
N GLY A 101 -6.14 31.12 0.86
CA GLY A 101 -7.38 31.57 0.21
C GLY A 101 -8.39 30.44 0.01
N VAL A 102 -9.45 30.75 -0.74
CA VAL A 102 -10.65 29.91 -0.85
C VAL A 102 -10.77 29.32 -2.24
N LEU A 103 -10.97 28.01 -2.34
CA LEU A 103 -11.29 27.31 -3.58
C LEU A 103 -12.78 26.92 -3.57
N ARG A 104 -13.55 27.30 -4.59
CA ARG A 104 -14.98 26.99 -4.65
C ARG A 104 -15.16 25.61 -5.29
N HIS A 105 -16.04 24.79 -4.72
CA HIS A 105 -16.28 23.44 -5.24
C HIS A 105 -16.97 23.48 -6.61
N ASP A 106 -17.77 24.52 -6.86
CA ASP A 106 -18.46 24.71 -8.14
C ASP A 106 -17.49 24.91 -9.31
N ASP A 107 -16.26 25.36 -9.04
CA ASP A 107 -15.20 25.49 -10.06
C ASP A 107 -14.65 24.11 -10.50
N LEU A 108 -14.95 23.06 -9.73
CA LEU A 108 -14.51 21.68 -9.98
C LEU A 108 -15.64 20.79 -10.51
N ILE A 109 -16.87 21.00 -10.01
CA ILE A 109 -18.02 20.16 -10.35
C ILE A 109 -18.35 20.28 -11.84
N GLY A 110 -18.55 19.14 -12.49
CA GLY A 110 -18.79 19.03 -13.93
C GLY A 110 -17.53 19.07 -14.80
N GLY A 111 -16.37 19.41 -14.23
CA GLY A 111 -15.07 19.39 -14.89
C GLY A 111 -14.40 18.01 -14.88
N PRO A 112 -13.32 17.80 -15.66
CA PRO A 112 -12.51 16.59 -15.60
C PRO A 112 -11.59 16.57 -14.36
N GLU A 113 -11.08 15.39 -13.99
CA GLU A 113 -9.96 15.29 -13.04
C GLU A 113 -8.60 15.48 -13.76
N GLY A 114 -7.53 15.66 -12.98
CA GLY A 114 -6.17 15.89 -13.52
C GLY A 114 -5.94 17.33 -13.96
N VAL A 115 -6.75 18.27 -13.46
CA VAL A 115 -6.67 19.70 -13.78
C VAL A 115 -5.87 20.47 -12.75
N VAL A 116 -5.44 21.67 -13.13
CA VAL A 116 -4.91 22.68 -12.21
C VAL A 116 -5.90 23.84 -12.15
N VAL A 117 -6.30 24.21 -10.93
CA VAL A 117 -7.25 25.31 -10.68
C VAL A 117 -6.65 26.33 -9.73
N GLN A 118 -7.08 27.58 -9.86
CA GLN A 118 -6.66 28.66 -8.98
C GLN A 118 -7.69 28.93 -7.90
N ASN A 119 -7.22 29.17 -6.68
CA ASN A 119 -8.08 29.68 -5.62
C ASN A 119 -8.32 31.20 -5.77
N SER A 120 -9.10 31.79 -4.87
CA SER A 120 -9.43 33.23 -4.85
C SER A 120 -8.23 34.18 -4.79
N ALA A 121 -7.04 33.69 -4.43
CA ALA A 121 -5.80 34.47 -4.34
C ALA A 121 -4.78 34.10 -5.45
N GLY A 122 -5.21 33.32 -6.45
CA GLY A 122 -4.36 32.93 -7.59
C GLY A 122 -3.39 31.79 -7.32
N HIS A 123 -3.54 31.05 -6.22
CA HIS A 123 -2.70 29.88 -5.93
C HIS A 123 -3.23 28.62 -6.63
N ASP A 124 -2.31 27.94 -7.31
CA ASP A 124 -2.60 26.72 -8.06
C ASP A 124 -2.78 25.49 -7.16
N TYR A 125 -3.79 24.68 -7.49
CA TYR A 125 -4.06 23.36 -6.94
C TYR A 125 -4.23 22.35 -8.07
N GLN A 126 -3.45 21.27 -8.03
CA GLN A 126 -3.68 20.09 -8.85
C GLN A 126 -4.78 19.23 -8.21
N VAL A 127 -5.77 18.82 -9.01
CA VAL A 127 -6.98 18.12 -8.55
C VAL A 127 -7.06 16.73 -9.17
N LEU A 128 -7.09 15.70 -8.34
CA LEU A 128 -7.19 14.29 -8.76
C LEU A 128 -8.19 13.54 -7.89
N ARG A 129 -8.80 12.47 -8.40
CA ARG A 129 -9.51 11.53 -7.52
C ARG A 129 -8.50 10.79 -6.64
N PRO A 130 -8.75 10.64 -5.33
CA PRO A 130 -7.84 9.91 -4.45
C PRO A 130 -7.75 8.45 -4.89
N LEU A 131 -6.55 7.88 -4.99
CA LEU A 131 -6.40 6.43 -5.12
C LEU A 131 -6.92 5.73 -3.86
N LEU A 132 -7.09 4.41 -3.91
CA LEU A 132 -7.48 3.65 -2.72
C LEU A 132 -6.50 3.88 -1.56
N SER A 133 -5.19 3.90 -1.86
CA SER A 133 -4.14 4.20 -0.89
C SER A 133 -4.32 5.56 -0.23
N ASP A 134 -4.70 6.58 -1.01
CA ASP A 134 -4.93 7.94 -0.51
C ASP A 134 -6.21 8.00 0.34
N PHE A 135 -7.27 7.33 -0.11
CA PHE A 135 -8.54 7.28 0.58
C PHE A 135 -8.39 6.65 1.97
N VAL A 136 -7.75 5.48 2.06
CA VAL A 136 -7.55 4.74 3.32
C VAL A 136 -6.73 5.55 4.33
N LEU A 137 -5.74 6.32 3.86
CA LEU A 137 -4.91 7.15 4.75
C LEU A 137 -5.57 8.46 5.18
N SER A 138 -6.63 8.90 4.49
CA SER A 138 -7.31 10.19 4.73
C SER A 138 -8.78 10.06 5.15
N MET A 139 -9.29 8.84 5.31
CA MET A 139 -10.65 8.60 5.79
C MET A 139 -10.75 8.84 7.31
N PRO A 140 -11.95 9.16 7.84
CA PRO A 140 -12.21 9.14 9.27
C PRO A 140 -11.84 7.78 9.89
N ARG A 141 -11.17 7.81 11.04
CA ARG A 141 -10.65 6.60 11.71
C ARG A 141 -11.28 6.46 13.10
N GLY A 142 -11.95 5.34 13.33
CA GLY A 142 -12.30 4.87 14.68
C GLY A 142 -11.19 4.00 15.29
N ALA A 143 -10.42 3.34 14.43
CA ALA A 143 -9.32 2.45 14.79
C ALA A 143 -8.14 2.64 13.83
N THR A 144 -6.98 2.10 14.21
CA THR A 144 -5.83 2.01 13.30
C THR A 144 -6.19 1.19 12.08
N VAL A 145 -5.77 1.65 10.90
CA VAL A 145 -6.05 0.99 9.62
C VAL A 145 -4.89 0.11 9.20
N VAL A 146 -5.19 -1.01 8.53
CA VAL A 146 -4.18 -1.75 7.76
C VAL A 146 -3.64 -0.84 6.66
N TYR A 147 -2.32 -0.71 6.59
CA TYR A 147 -1.69 0.17 5.62
C TYR A 147 -1.85 -0.38 4.18
N PRO A 148 -1.89 0.47 3.15
CA PRO A 148 -2.08 0.02 1.77
C PRO A 148 -1.07 -1.04 1.30
N LYS A 149 0.19 -0.96 1.77
CA LYS A 149 1.22 -1.97 1.48
C LYS A 149 0.81 -3.36 1.98
N ASP A 150 0.22 -3.43 3.18
CA ASP A 150 -0.13 -4.67 3.85
C ASP A 150 -1.47 -5.19 3.31
N ALA A 151 -2.43 -4.31 3.03
CA ALA A 151 -3.68 -4.68 2.37
C ALA A 151 -3.44 -5.31 0.98
N GLY A 152 -2.50 -4.75 0.20
CA GLY A 152 -2.09 -5.32 -1.08
C GLY A 152 -1.44 -6.71 -0.93
N GLN A 153 -0.57 -6.87 0.07
CA GLN A 153 0.01 -8.19 0.39
C GLN A 153 -1.06 -9.16 0.86
N ILE A 154 -2.02 -8.76 1.68
CA ILE A 154 -3.12 -9.61 2.15
C ILE A 154 -3.93 -10.14 0.97
N VAL A 155 -4.37 -9.26 0.07
CA VAL A 155 -5.12 -9.65 -1.13
C VAL A 155 -4.34 -10.66 -1.96
N GLN A 156 -3.04 -10.44 -2.15
CA GLN A 156 -2.19 -11.30 -2.97
C GLN A 156 -1.81 -12.62 -2.29
N MET A 157 -1.38 -12.59 -1.03
CA MET A 157 -0.90 -13.75 -0.28
C MET A 157 -2.02 -14.69 0.12
N ALA A 158 -3.17 -14.14 0.50
CA ALA A 158 -4.36 -14.93 0.76
C ALA A 158 -5.08 -15.32 -0.54
N ASP A 159 -4.61 -14.89 -1.71
CA ASP A 159 -5.24 -15.22 -3.00
C ASP A 159 -6.75 -14.90 -2.97
N ILE A 160 -7.08 -13.64 -2.69
CA ILE A 160 -8.46 -13.16 -2.72
C ILE A 160 -8.88 -12.97 -4.17
N PHE A 161 -9.78 -13.82 -4.66
CA PHE A 161 -10.16 -13.91 -6.08
C PHE A 161 -11.61 -13.44 -6.32
N PRO A 162 -11.97 -13.04 -7.56
CA PRO A 162 -13.34 -12.67 -7.91
C PRO A 162 -14.34 -13.81 -7.64
N GLY A 163 -15.40 -13.53 -6.89
CA GLY A 163 -16.39 -14.53 -6.48
C GLY A 163 -16.04 -15.30 -5.20
N ALA A 164 -14.90 -15.00 -4.55
CA ALA A 164 -14.55 -15.64 -3.29
C ALA A 164 -15.50 -15.24 -2.15
N ARG A 165 -15.75 -16.18 -1.24
CA ARG A 165 -16.39 -15.94 0.05
C ARG A 165 -15.32 -15.74 1.10
N VAL A 166 -15.22 -14.52 1.59
CA VAL A 166 -14.17 -14.08 2.51
C VAL A 166 -14.80 -13.71 3.84
N VAL A 167 -14.21 -14.22 4.92
CA VAL A 167 -14.50 -13.75 6.28
C VAL A 167 -13.37 -12.82 6.72
N GLU A 168 -13.73 -11.65 7.25
CA GLU A 168 -12.80 -10.79 7.98
C GLU A 168 -13.28 -10.56 9.42
N ALA A 169 -12.35 -10.42 10.37
CA ALA A 169 -12.66 -9.98 11.72
C ALA A 169 -11.72 -8.88 12.18
N GLY A 170 -12.30 -7.86 12.83
CA GLY A 170 -11.60 -6.59 13.11
C GLY A 170 -11.76 -5.60 11.98
N VAL A 171 -13.01 -5.21 11.70
CA VAL A 171 -13.36 -4.30 10.59
C VAL A 171 -12.73 -2.91 10.80
N GLY A 172 -12.72 -2.44 12.06
CA GLY A 172 -12.13 -1.19 12.44
C GLY A 172 -12.75 -0.01 11.69
N SER A 173 -11.98 0.61 10.78
CA SER A 173 -12.47 1.74 9.97
C SER A 173 -12.83 1.35 8.52
N GLY A 174 -12.84 0.06 8.18
CA GLY A 174 -13.24 -0.45 6.86
C GLY A 174 -12.18 -0.37 5.75
N GLY A 175 -10.94 -0.01 6.07
CA GLY A 175 -9.88 0.19 5.08
C GLY A 175 -9.46 -1.10 4.37
N LEU A 176 -9.35 -2.20 5.13
CA LEU A 176 -9.10 -3.53 4.59
C LEU A 176 -10.32 -4.05 3.84
N SER A 177 -11.52 -3.86 4.40
CA SER A 177 -12.79 -4.27 3.81
C SER A 177 -12.96 -3.73 2.39
N ILE A 178 -12.63 -2.46 2.13
CA ILE A 178 -12.66 -1.88 0.78
C ILE A 178 -11.72 -2.64 -0.18
N SER A 179 -10.53 -3.03 0.28
CA SER A 179 -9.57 -3.79 -0.53
C SER A 179 -10.07 -5.19 -0.85
N LEU A 180 -10.68 -5.87 0.12
CA LEU A 180 -11.30 -7.19 -0.07
C LEU A 180 -12.49 -7.12 -1.03
N LEU A 181 -13.39 -6.15 -0.85
CA LEU A 181 -14.56 -5.95 -1.71
C LEU A 181 -14.18 -5.73 -3.17
N ARG A 182 -13.14 -4.92 -3.42
CA ARG A 182 -12.62 -4.73 -4.79
C ARG A 182 -12.03 -6.01 -5.39
N ALA A 183 -11.45 -6.89 -4.58
CA ALA A 183 -10.84 -8.13 -5.04
C ALA A 183 -11.89 -9.21 -5.34
N VAL A 184 -12.91 -9.35 -4.48
CA VAL A 184 -13.98 -10.34 -4.68
C VAL A 184 -15.00 -9.90 -5.73
N GLY A 185 -15.17 -8.59 -5.93
CA GLY A 185 -16.15 -8.02 -6.85
C GLY A 185 -17.61 -8.27 -6.45
N ASP A 186 -18.53 -7.85 -7.31
CA ASP A 186 -19.97 -7.83 -7.01
C ASP A 186 -20.60 -9.22 -6.84
N LEU A 187 -19.93 -10.26 -7.33
CA LEU A 187 -20.39 -11.66 -7.28
C LEU A 187 -19.72 -12.48 -6.17
N GLY A 188 -18.81 -11.88 -5.40
CA GLY A 188 -18.24 -12.52 -4.22
C GLY A 188 -18.96 -12.10 -2.95
N GLU A 189 -18.39 -12.46 -1.80
CA GLU A 189 -18.96 -12.15 -0.49
C GLU A 189 -17.83 -11.80 0.49
N VAL A 190 -18.02 -10.73 1.27
CA VAL A 190 -17.17 -10.35 2.40
C VAL A 190 -18.05 -10.25 3.64
N HIS A 191 -17.83 -11.17 4.57
CA HIS A 191 -18.50 -11.23 5.86
C HIS A 191 -17.56 -10.67 6.93
N SER A 192 -17.91 -9.49 7.42
CA SER A 192 -17.10 -8.68 8.32
C SER A 192 -17.62 -8.74 9.75
N TYR A 193 -16.79 -9.18 10.71
CA TYR A 193 -17.17 -9.29 12.12
C TYR A 193 -16.55 -8.16 12.96
N GLU A 194 -17.40 -7.39 13.64
CA GLU A 194 -16.98 -6.29 14.52
C GLU A 194 -17.75 -6.35 15.85
N ARG A 195 -17.05 -6.21 16.96
CA ARG A 195 -17.65 -6.26 18.30
C ARG A 195 -18.23 -4.92 18.72
N ARG A 196 -17.66 -3.84 18.20
CA ARG A 196 -17.96 -2.46 18.62
C ARG A 196 -18.89 -1.79 17.61
N PRO A 197 -20.16 -1.54 17.96
CA PRO A 197 -21.14 -0.96 17.03
C PRO A 197 -20.68 0.36 16.42
N GLU A 198 -19.98 1.20 17.19
CA GLU A 198 -19.47 2.48 16.71
C GLU A 198 -18.39 2.32 15.62
N PHE A 199 -17.62 1.24 15.65
CA PHE A 199 -16.64 0.92 14.60
C PHE A 199 -17.32 0.37 13.36
N ALA A 200 -18.37 -0.45 13.55
CA ALA A 200 -19.19 -0.91 12.45
C ALA A 200 -19.83 0.26 11.69
N ASP A 201 -20.32 1.28 12.40
CA ASP A 201 -20.92 2.47 11.77
C ASP A 201 -19.88 3.31 11.00
N VAL A 202 -18.68 3.50 11.57
CA VAL A 202 -17.56 4.17 10.87
C VAL A 202 -17.17 3.40 9.62
N ALA A 203 -17.03 2.08 9.72
CA ALA A 203 -16.70 1.23 8.57
C ALA A 203 -17.79 1.31 7.48
N ARG A 204 -19.07 1.24 7.85
CA ARG A 204 -20.19 1.39 6.90
C ARG A 204 -20.13 2.70 6.15
N ALA A 205 -19.97 3.81 6.88
CA ALA A 205 -19.88 5.13 6.28
C ALA A 205 -18.69 5.23 5.31
N ASN A 206 -17.51 4.72 5.70
CA ASN A 206 -16.31 4.77 4.87
C ASN A 206 -16.42 3.91 3.61
N VAL A 207 -16.90 2.66 3.73
CA VAL A 207 -17.11 1.75 2.60
C VAL A 207 -18.12 2.34 1.62
N GLN A 208 -19.28 2.79 2.12
CA GLN A 208 -20.31 3.40 1.28
C GLN A 208 -19.81 4.67 0.58
N THR A 209 -19.05 5.51 1.29
CA THR A 209 -18.43 6.71 0.69
C THR A 209 -17.48 6.34 -0.44
N PHE A 210 -16.71 5.25 -0.31
CA PHE A 210 -15.77 4.83 -1.35
C PHE A 210 -16.47 4.30 -2.61
N PHE A 211 -17.54 3.51 -2.43
CA PHE A 211 -18.28 2.89 -3.53
C PHE A 211 -19.44 3.74 -4.07
N GLY A 212 -19.77 4.85 -3.42
CA GLY A 212 -20.92 5.69 -3.77
C GLY A 212 -22.28 5.09 -3.38
N GLY A 213 -22.28 4.11 -2.47
CA GLY A 213 -23.47 3.38 -2.04
C GLY A 213 -23.14 2.06 -1.33
N GLU A 214 -24.17 1.30 -0.97
CA GLU A 214 -23.99 -0.04 -0.41
C GLU A 214 -23.36 -1.00 -1.42
N HIS A 215 -22.46 -1.85 -0.95
CA HIS A 215 -21.84 -2.88 -1.78
C HIS A 215 -22.58 -4.21 -1.58
N PRO A 216 -23.08 -4.86 -2.65
CA PRO A 216 -23.94 -6.05 -2.53
C PRO A 216 -23.21 -7.26 -1.95
N ALA A 217 -21.90 -7.38 -2.21
CA ALA A 217 -21.05 -8.42 -1.64
C ALA A 217 -20.73 -8.24 -0.15
N TRP A 218 -21.16 -7.16 0.51
CA TRP A 218 -20.69 -6.84 1.86
C TRP A 218 -21.77 -7.08 2.92
N SER A 219 -21.41 -7.80 3.98
CA SER A 219 -22.25 -7.97 5.16
C SER A 219 -21.41 -7.77 6.42
N ILE A 220 -21.90 -6.95 7.36
CA ILE A 220 -21.24 -6.70 8.64
C ILE A 220 -22.09 -7.24 9.79
N HIS A 221 -21.47 -8.06 10.63
CA HIS A 221 -22.10 -8.79 11.73
C HIS A 221 -21.55 -8.27 13.05
N LEU A 222 -22.45 -7.94 13.99
CA LEU A 222 -22.09 -7.46 15.31
C LEU A 222 -21.94 -8.63 16.28
N GLY A 223 -20.78 -8.75 16.91
CA GLY A 223 -20.53 -9.76 17.92
C GLY A 223 -19.11 -10.32 17.88
N ASP A 224 -18.88 -11.32 18.73
CA ASP A 224 -17.62 -12.04 18.83
C ASP A 224 -17.44 -12.96 17.60
N ALA A 225 -16.35 -12.76 16.85
CA ALA A 225 -16.11 -13.44 15.59
C ALA A 225 -16.07 -14.96 15.74
N GLN A 226 -15.49 -15.46 16.83
CA GLN A 226 -15.38 -16.89 17.12
C GLN A 226 -16.75 -17.58 17.28
N GLU A 227 -17.77 -16.85 17.75
CA GLU A 227 -19.13 -17.37 17.92
C GLU A 227 -19.94 -17.17 16.63
N GLU A 228 -19.99 -15.92 16.15
CA GLU A 228 -20.85 -15.51 15.05
C GLU A 228 -20.46 -16.14 13.71
N MET A 229 -19.16 -16.42 13.50
CA MET A 229 -18.68 -17.09 12.29
C MET A 229 -19.28 -18.48 12.14
N THR A 230 -19.27 -19.29 13.21
CA THR A 230 -19.85 -20.66 13.18
C THR A 230 -21.37 -20.67 13.17
N ARG A 231 -22.01 -19.62 13.71
CA ARG A 231 -23.46 -19.46 13.69
C ARG A 231 -24.00 -19.19 12.28
N LEU A 232 -23.26 -18.41 11.50
CA LEU A 232 -23.70 -17.94 10.18
C LEU A 232 -23.19 -18.81 9.02
N HIS A 233 -22.05 -19.48 9.19
CA HIS A 233 -21.41 -20.24 8.13
C HIS A 233 -21.33 -21.73 8.47
N GLY A 234 -21.71 -22.57 7.50
CA GLY A 234 -21.58 -24.01 7.61
C GLY A 234 -20.13 -24.48 7.43
N PRO A 235 -19.83 -25.76 7.73
CA PRO A 235 -18.50 -26.31 7.56
C PRO A 235 -17.98 -26.19 6.12
N GLY A 236 -16.76 -25.69 5.96
CA GLY A 236 -16.11 -25.53 4.65
C GLY A 236 -16.81 -24.58 3.66
N SER A 237 -17.65 -23.67 4.16
CA SER A 237 -18.43 -22.74 3.33
C SER A 237 -17.71 -21.41 3.03
N VAL A 238 -16.52 -21.19 3.59
CA VAL A 238 -15.72 -19.96 3.39
C VAL A 238 -14.43 -20.30 2.65
N ASP A 239 -14.03 -19.48 1.69
CA ASP A 239 -12.85 -19.72 0.88
C ASP A 239 -11.58 -19.12 1.51
N ARG A 240 -11.72 -17.97 2.18
CA ARG A 240 -10.61 -17.18 2.76
C ARG A 240 -10.98 -16.57 4.11
N VAL A 241 -10.04 -16.55 5.04
CA VAL A 241 -10.17 -15.88 6.35
C VAL A 241 -9.07 -14.85 6.53
N VAL A 242 -9.44 -13.64 6.96
CA VAL A 242 -8.53 -12.52 7.22
C VAL A 242 -8.78 -11.98 8.64
N LEU A 243 -7.81 -12.12 9.55
CA LEU A 243 -7.98 -11.65 10.93
C LEU A 243 -7.04 -10.47 11.24
N ASP A 244 -7.61 -9.30 11.56
CA ASP A 244 -6.90 -8.13 12.07
C ASP A 244 -7.45 -7.77 13.47
N MET A 245 -7.08 -8.58 14.46
CA MET A 245 -7.59 -8.44 15.82
C MET A 245 -6.52 -8.75 16.85
N LEU A 246 -6.78 -8.40 18.12
CA LEU A 246 -5.81 -8.56 19.20
C LEU A 246 -5.50 -10.03 19.52
N ALA A 247 -6.48 -10.92 19.38
CA ALA A 247 -6.41 -12.31 19.81
C ALA A 247 -6.92 -13.31 18.75
N PRO A 248 -6.28 -13.39 17.56
CA PRO A 248 -6.75 -14.26 16.49
C PRO A 248 -6.62 -15.76 16.83
N TRP A 249 -5.81 -16.13 17.82
CA TRP A 249 -5.74 -17.51 18.34
C TRP A 249 -7.06 -17.99 18.99
N GLU A 250 -7.97 -17.08 19.37
CA GLU A 250 -9.28 -17.44 19.91
C GLU A 250 -10.26 -17.92 18.82
N CYS A 251 -9.92 -17.72 17.54
CA CYS A 251 -10.76 -18.10 16.41
C CYS A 251 -10.38 -19.45 15.78
N LEU A 252 -9.43 -20.21 16.35
CA LEU A 252 -8.91 -21.45 15.75
C LEU A 252 -10.02 -22.43 15.35
N ASP A 253 -10.92 -22.76 16.29
CA ASP A 253 -12.02 -23.70 16.05
C ASP A 253 -13.02 -23.18 15.01
N ALA A 254 -13.36 -21.90 15.11
CA ALA A 254 -14.28 -21.25 14.18
C ALA A 254 -13.73 -21.28 12.75
N VAL A 255 -12.47 -20.87 12.59
CA VAL A 255 -11.77 -20.87 11.30
C VAL A 255 -11.63 -22.28 10.76
N ALA A 256 -11.21 -23.26 11.60
CA ALA A 256 -11.06 -24.65 11.17
C ALA A 256 -12.38 -25.28 10.72
N THR A 257 -13.50 -24.81 11.28
CA THR A 257 -14.85 -25.25 10.92
C THR A 257 -15.28 -24.66 9.59
N VAL A 258 -15.28 -23.34 9.44
CA VAL A 258 -15.91 -22.68 8.29
C VAL A 258 -15.03 -22.65 7.05
N LEU A 259 -13.71 -22.67 7.20
CA LEU A 259 -12.77 -22.57 6.09
C LEU A 259 -12.74 -23.89 5.31
N ALA A 260 -12.92 -23.79 3.99
CA ALA A 260 -12.85 -24.93 3.09
C ALA A 260 -11.46 -25.61 3.17
N PRO A 261 -11.36 -26.94 2.98
CA PRO A 261 -10.08 -27.60 2.78
C PRO A 261 -9.23 -26.91 1.70
N GLY A 262 -7.98 -26.60 2.03
CA GLY A 262 -7.08 -25.83 1.17
C GLY A 262 -7.32 -24.32 1.19
N GLY A 263 -8.37 -23.82 1.85
CA GLY A 263 -8.63 -22.39 2.04
C GLY A 263 -7.51 -21.72 2.82
N ALA A 264 -7.29 -20.43 2.54
CA ALA A 264 -6.21 -19.66 3.15
C ALA A 264 -6.72 -18.87 4.36
N TRP A 265 -5.94 -18.88 5.43
CA TRP A 265 -6.10 -18.00 6.59
C TRP A 265 -4.87 -17.11 6.69
N ILE A 266 -5.10 -15.79 6.66
CA ILE A 266 -4.08 -14.79 6.94
C ILE A 266 -4.43 -13.99 8.20
N SER A 267 -3.45 -13.77 9.07
CA SER A 267 -3.56 -12.90 10.24
C SER A 267 -2.61 -11.73 10.13
N TYR A 268 -3.09 -10.53 10.45
CA TYR A 268 -2.30 -9.32 10.64
C TYR A 268 -2.15 -9.07 12.14
N VAL A 269 -0.90 -8.99 12.64
CA VAL A 269 -0.62 -8.76 14.06
C VAL A 269 0.48 -7.73 14.25
N ALA A 270 0.35 -6.85 15.26
CA ALA A 270 1.27 -5.74 15.45
C ALA A 270 2.57 -6.14 16.17
N THR A 271 2.52 -7.10 17.10
CA THR A 271 3.66 -7.42 17.98
C THR A 271 4.27 -8.78 17.70
N ALA A 272 5.57 -8.91 17.99
CA ALA A 272 6.27 -10.20 17.92
C ALA A 272 5.72 -11.25 18.91
N THR A 273 5.12 -10.81 20.03
CA THR A 273 4.47 -11.71 21.00
C THR A 273 3.16 -12.27 20.44
N GLN A 274 2.37 -11.46 19.75
CA GLN A 274 1.18 -11.93 19.04
C GLN A 274 1.58 -12.88 17.91
N LEU A 275 2.57 -12.50 17.10
CA LEU A 275 3.15 -13.33 16.04
C LEU A 275 3.52 -14.72 16.55
N SER A 276 4.30 -14.79 17.63
CA SER A 276 4.69 -16.06 18.26
C SER A 276 3.47 -16.85 18.73
N ARG A 277 2.57 -16.22 19.50
CA ARG A 277 1.40 -16.91 20.05
C ARG A 277 0.48 -17.51 18.99
N VAL A 278 0.23 -16.78 17.89
CA VAL A 278 -0.59 -17.30 16.78
C VAL A 278 0.08 -18.48 16.11
N ALA A 279 1.38 -18.36 15.81
CA ALA A 279 2.11 -19.42 15.13
C ALA A 279 2.15 -20.71 15.96
N GLU A 280 2.40 -20.61 17.26
CA GLU A 280 2.42 -21.76 18.16
C GLU A 280 1.02 -22.38 18.31
N ALA A 281 -0.03 -21.56 18.45
CA ALA A 281 -1.39 -22.06 18.58
C ALA A 281 -1.85 -22.80 17.31
N ILE A 282 -1.54 -22.29 16.12
CA ILE A 282 -1.81 -22.98 14.85
C ILE A 282 -1.02 -24.30 14.74
N ARG A 283 0.24 -24.30 15.20
CA ARG A 283 1.09 -25.49 15.17
C ARG A 283 0.57 -26.59 16.10
N GLU A 284 0.16 -26.22 17.30
CA GLU A 284 -0.40 -27.15 18.30
C GLU A 284 -1.75 -27.72 17.86
N ASP A 285 -2.55 -26.93 17.15
CA ASP A 285 -3.85 -27.34 16.62
C ASP A 285 -3.76 -28.45 15.56
N GLY A 286 -2.76 -28.37 14.68
CA GLY A 286 -2.45 -29.42 13.71
C GLY A 286 -3.40 -29.53 12.51
N ARG A 287 -4.54 -28.82 12.48
CA ARG A 287 -5.52 -28.83 11.36
C ARG A 287 -5.14 -27.89 10.21
N PHE A 288 -4.02 -27.20 10.34
CA PHE A 288 -3.51 -26.22 9.38
C PHE A 288 -2.09 -26.57 8.94
N THR A 289 -1.66 -26.03 7.80
CA THR A 289 -0.27 -26.14 7.36
C THR A 289 0.66 -25.35 8.29
N GLN A 290 1.96 -25.59 8.15
CA GLN A 290 2.95 -24.75 8.81
C GLN A 290 2.71 -23.27 8.45
N VAL A 291 2.81 -22.41 9.46
CA VAL A 291 2.63 -20.97 9.31
C VAL A 291 3.85 -20.35 8.64
N GLU A 292 3.60 -19.54 7.63
CA GLU A 292 4.59 -18.66 7.02
C GLU A 292 4.38 -17.24 7.54
N ALA A 293 5.43 -16.62 8.06
CA ALA A 293 5.38 -15.27 8.59
C ALA A 293 6.32 -14.33 7.84
N SER A 294 5.87 -13.10 7.59
CA SER A 294 6.67 -12.07 6.93
C SER A 294 6.27 -10.66 7.38
N GLU A 295 7.14 -9.69 7.12
CA GLU A 295 6.87 -8.27 7.21
C GLU A 295 7.43 -7.56 5.97
N THR A 296 6.89 -6.40 5.62
CA THR A 296 7.33 -5.65 4.44
C THR A 296 7.66 -4.21 4.80
N LEU A 297 8.87 -3.77 4.44
CA LEU A 297 9.32 -2.38 4.60
C LEU A 297 9.25 -1.64 3.26
N VAL A 298 8.58 -0.49 3.24
CA VAL A 298 8.50 0.38 2.06
C VAL A 298 9.29 1.65 2.33
N ARG A 299 10.33 1.89 1.53
CA ARG A 299 11.19 3.07 1.65
C ARG A 299 11.10 3.93 0.39
N GLY A 300 10.59 5.15 0.56
CA GLY A 300 10.51 6.14 -0.50
C GLY A 300 11.89 6.61 -0.96
N TRP A 301 11.92 7.21 -2.15
CA TRP A 301 13.12 7.77 -2.76
C TRP A 301 12.86 9.21 -3.17
N HIS A 302 13.80 10.07 -2.82
CA HIS A 302 13.89 11.42 -3.33
C HIS A 302 14.55 11.38 -4.72
N LEU A 303 13.84 11.92 -5.72
CA LEU A 303 14.25 11.91 -7.12
C LEU A 303 14.25 13.35 -7.65
N ASP A 304 15.33 14.09 -7.43
CA ASP A 304 15.48 15.47 -7.91
C ASP A 304 16.84 15.71 -8.58
N GLY A 305 16.87 15.69 -9.91
CA GLY A 305 18.09 15.84 -10.69
C GLY A 305 19.16 14.80 -10.30
N LEU A 306 20.30 15.27 -9.78
CA LEU A 306 21.38 14.41 -9.27
C LEU A 306 21.17 13.96 -7.81
N ALA A 307 20.22 14.57 -7.09
CA ALA A 307 19.86 14.19 -5.73
C ALA A 307 18.91 12.99 -5.75
N VAL A 308 19.44 11.83 -6.13
CA VAL A 308 18.75 10.53 -6.14
C VAL A 308 19.20 9.72 -4.93
N ARG A 309 18.32 9.57 -3.94
CA ARG A 309 18.62 8.83 -2.70
C ARG A 309 17.35 8.38 -1.98
N PRO A 310 17.43 7.43 -1.04
CA PRO A 310 16.31 7.12 -0.15
C PRO A 310 15.87 8.35 0.66
N ASP A 311 14.59 8.36 1.04
CA ASP A 311 14.06 9.32 2.00
C ASP A 311 14.72 9.15 3.37
N HIS A 312 14.92 10.26 4.07
CA HIS A 312 15.55 10.27 5.39
C HIS A 312 14.68 9.65 6.49
N ARG A 313 13.37 9.57 6.26
CA ARG A 313 12.40 9.00 7.20
C ARG A 313 11.53 7.99 6.47
N MET A 314 11.19 6.92 7.16
CA MET A 314 10.24 5.92 6.69
C MET A 314 9.43 5.38 7.87
N VAL A 315 8.29 4.77 7.56
CA VAL A 315 7.57 3.94 8.54
C VAL A 315 8.35 2.65 8.69
N ALA A 316 8.89 2.41 9.88
CA ALA A 316 9.76 1.25 10.14
C ALA A 316 8.97 -0.04 10.36
N HIS A 317 7.76 0.03 10.90
CA HIS A 317 6.93 -1.12 11.20
C HIS A 317 5.44 -0.77 11.12
N THR A 318 4.62 -1.75 10.75
CA THR A 318 3.15 -1.68 10.83
C THR A 318 2.61 -2.93 11.51
N GLY A 319 2.94 -4.09 10.97
CA GLY A 319 2.56 -5.40 11.50
C GLY A 319 3.21 -6.54 10.71
N PHE A 320 3.06 -7.74 11.25
CA PHE A 320 3.45 -8.99 10.63
C PHE A 320 2.24 -9.63 9.96
N LEU A 321 2.48 -10.32 8.85
CA LEU A 321 1.50 -11.18 8.19
C LEU A 321 1.87 -12.64 8.43
N LEU A 322 0.90 -13.41 8.94
CA LEU A 322 1.00 -14.86 9.08
C LEU A 322 0.02 -15.53 8.13
N LEU A 323 0.49 -16.42 7.28
CA LEU A 323 -0.30 -17.19 6.34
C LEU A 323 -0.27 -18.67 6.71
N THR A 324 -1.42 -19.32 6.66
CA THR A 324 -1.55 -20.78 6.69
C THR A 324 -2.71 -21.25 5.82
N ARG A 325 -2.79 -22.55 5.55
CA ARG A 325 -3.89 -23.17 4.80
C ARG A 325 -4.55 -24.26 5.63
N ARG A 326 -5.86 -24.38 5.47
CA ARG A 326 -6.65 -25.43 6.11
C ARG A 326 -6.36 -26.78 5.47
N LEU A 327 -6.09 -27.80 6.27
CA LEU A 327 -5.97 -29.19 5.78
C LEU A 327 -7.36 -29.79 5.50
N ALA A 328 -7.43 -30.96 4.88
CA ALA A 328 -8.71 -31.67 4.81
C ALA A 328 -9.10 -32.22 6.20
N THR A 329 -10.38 -32.54 6.39
CA THR A 329 -10.85 -33.13 7.64
C THR A 329 -10.25 -34.51 7.82
N GLY A 330 -9.63 -34.75 8.98
CA GLY A 330 -8.93 -36.01 9.30
C GLY A 330 -7.47 -36.06 8.86
N GLU A 331 -6.98 -35.04 8.16
CA GLU A 331 -5.56 -34.93 7.78
C GLU A 331 -4.77 -34.13 8.81
N GLU A 332 -3.54 -34.55 9.06
CA GLU A 332 -2.60 -33.89 9.97
C GLU A 332 -1.50 -33.12 9.21
N ALA A 333 -0.99 -32.06 9.83
CA ALA A 333 0.07 -31.26 9.24
C ALA A 333 1.33 -32.09 9.02
N LEU A 334 1.95 -31.94 7.84
CA LEU A 334 3.24 -32.55 7.55
C LEU A 334 4.29 -32.04 8.53
N GLN A 335 4.83 -32.95 9.33
CA GLN A 335 5.97 -32.66 10.20
C GLN A 335 7.23 -32.51 9.35
N LEU A 336 7.63 -31.27 9.06
CA LEU A 336 8.90 -31.03 8.40
C LEU A 336 10.02 -31.55 9.28
N LYS A 337 10.90 -32.38 8.71
CA LYS A 337 12.17 -32.74 9.36
C LYS A 337 12.88 -31.43 9.71
N LYS A 338 13.11 -31.18 10.99
CA LYS A 338 13.97 -30.06 11.42
C LYS A 338 15.28 -30.21 10.66
N ARG A 339 15.57 -29.29 9.74
CA ARG A 339 16.93 -29.15 9.23
C ARG A 339 17.74 -28.75 10.44
N SER A 340 18.57 -29.65 10.95
CA SER A 340 19.65 -29.32 11.89
C SER A 340 20.63 -28.40 11.15
N LYS A 341 20.25 -27.14 10.97
CA LYS A 341 21.15 -26.05 10.61
C LYS A 341 21.51 -25.29 11.87
N VAL A 342 21.96 -26.03 12.87
CA VAL A 342 23.07 -25.55 13.68
C VAL A 342 24.24 -26.33 13.11
N SER A 343 25.11 -25.67 12.35
CA SER A 343 26.48 -26.18 12.29
C SER A 343 26.89 -26.26 13.76
N GLU A 344 27.11 -27.47 14.28
CA GLU A 344 27.87 -27.59 15.52
C GLU A 344 29.14 -26.76 15.28
N PHE A 345 29.22 -25.62 15.96
CA PHE A 345 30.38 -24.75 15.84
C PHE A 345 31.58 -25.59 16.26
N SER A 346 32.68 -25.50 15.52
CA SER A 346 33.86 -26.26 15.89
C SER A 346 34.29 -25.89 17.30
N ALA A 347 34.96 -26.79 18.02
CA ALA A 347 35.47 -26.47 19.35
C ALA A 347 36.38 -25.23 19.33
N GLU A 348 37.08 -24.98 18.21
CA GLU A 348 37.85 -23.75 17.98
C GLU A 348 36.96 -22.50 17.89
N ASP A 349 35.84 -22.57 17.17
CA ASP A 349 34.91 -21.44 17.04
C ASP A 349 34.24 -21.12 18.38
N ILE A 350 33.89 -22.14 19.18
CA ILE A 350 33.31 -21.94 20.51
C ILE A 350 34.35 -21.35 21.47
N GLU A 351 35.58 -21.86 21.46
CA GLU A 351 36.70 -21.37 22.30
C GLU A 351 37.12 -19.94 21.91
N ALA A 352 36.98 -19.53 20.65
CA ALA A 352 37.30 -18.17 20.20
C ALA A 352 36.31 -17.11 20.71
N TRP A 353 35.04 -17.48 20.91
CA TRP A 353 33.98 -16.58 21.36
C TRP A 353 33.67 -16.71 22.87
N HIS A 354 33.94 -17.89 23.45
CA HIS A 354 33.76 -18.22 24.86
C HIS A 354 34.96 -19.04 25.35
N PRO A 355 36.15 -18.43 25.49
CA PRO A 355 37.33 -19.15 25.94
C PRO A 355 37.13 -19.67 27.37
N ALA A 356 37.55 -20.91 27.63
CA ALA A 356 37.51 -21.48 28.98
C ALA A 356 38.45 -20.76 29.97
N ASP A 357 39.41 -19.99 29.47
CA ASP A 357 40.33 -19.16 30.23
C ASP A 357 40.32 -17.71 29.73
N GLU A 358 39.64 -16.82 30.48
CA GLU A 358 39.53 -15.39 30.18
C GLU A 358 40.89 -14.68 30.09
N ALA A 359 41.97 -15.26 30.66
CA ALA A 359 43.32 -14.70 30.57
C ALA A 359 43.90 -14.69 29.15
N ARG A 360 43.24 -15.35 28.18
CA ARG A 360 43.60 -15.30 26.74
C ARG A 360 43.07 -14.06 26.02
N TRP A 361 42.08 -13.34 26.56
CA TRP A 361 41.66 -12.03 26.07
C TRP A 361 42.56 -10.92 26.59
N THR A 362 43.85 -11.01 26.28
CA THR A 362 44.78 -9.90 26.46
C THR A 362 44.97 -9.14 25.15
N PRO A 363 45.12 -7.81 25.17
CA PRO A 363 45.41 -7.02 23.97
C PRO A 363 46.56 -7.60 23.13
N GLN A 364 47.59 -8.16 23.79
CA GLN A 364 48.73 -8.78 23.14
C GLN A 364 48.39 -10.09 22.41
N ALA A 365 47.47 -10.91 22.94
CA ALA A 365 47.01 -12.14 22.30
C ALA A 365 46.07 -11.89 21.11
N LEU A 366 45.34 -10.76 21.13
CA LEU A 366 44.49 -10.27 20.04
C LEU A 366 45.28 -9.49 18.97
N GLY A 367 46.61 -9.44 19.05
CA GLY A 367 47.47 -8.80 18.07
C GLY A 367 47.59 -7.27 18.21
N GLU A 368 47.04 -6.68 19.27
CA GLU A 368 47.27 -5.27 19.57
C GLU A 368 48.68 -5.07 20.11
N ARG A 369 49.48 -4.28 19.39
CA ARG A 369 50.85 -3.93 19.83
C ARG A 369 50.75 -2.86 20.92
N PRO A 370 51.20 -3.12 22.16
CA PRO A 370 51.17 -2.10 23.20
C PRO A 370 52.07 -0.92 22.78
N VAL A 371 51.63 0.30 23.08
CA VAL A 371 52.43 1.51 22.85
C VAL A 371 53.66 1.42 23.74
N THR A 372 54.83 1.24 23.13
CA THR A 372 56.09 1.14 23.87
C THR A 372 56.30 2.36 24.77
N ASP A 373 56.85 2.17 25.98
CA ASP A 373 57.18 3.24 26.93
C ASP A 373 57.98 4.38 26.30
N LYS A 374 58.85 4.07 25.33
CA LYS A 374 59.61 5.06 24.56
C LYS A 374 58.70 5.99 23.76
N LYS A 375 57.65 5.45 23.13
CA LYS A 375 56.65 6.21 22.36
C LYS A 375 55.74 7.02 23.28
N ALA A 376 55.34 6.45 24.43
CA ALA A 376 54.58 7.17 25.45
C ALA A 376 55.37 8.36 26.05
N ARG A 377 56.65 8.15 26.39
CA ARG A 377 57.53 9.22 26.90
C ARG A 377 57.83 10.30 25.86
N LYS A 378 57.93 9.94 24.57
CA LYS A 378 58.07 10.91 23.48
C LYS A 378 56.81 11.77 23.34
N ALA A 379 55.63 11.14 23.33
CA ALA A 379 54.35 11.84 23.26
C ALA A 379 54.13 12.78 24.47
N ALA A 380 54.51 12.35 25.68
CA ALA A 380 54.44 13.19 26.88
C ALA A 380 55.38 14.42 26.80
N ARG A 381 56.61 14.25 26.29
CA ARG A 381 57.53 15.38 26.03
C ARG A 381 57.00 16.34 24.97
N GLU A 382 56.41 15.82 23.89
CA GLU A 382 55.81 16.63 22.83
C GLU A 382 54.59 17.40 23.34
N ALA A 383 53.75 16.77 24.17
CA ALA A 383 52.61 17.42 24.82
C ALA A 383 53.06 18.54 25.78
N ALA A 384 54.05 18.29 26.64
CA ALA A 384 54.60 19.30 27.54
C ALA A 384 55.26 20.48 26.80
N SER A 385 55.93 20.20 25.67
CA SER A 385 56.49 21.24 24.81
C SER A 385 55.41 22.07 24.12
N MET A 386 54.30 21.46 23.70
CA MET A 386 53.15 22.16 23.14
C MET A 386 52.42 23.00 24.18
N GLU A 387 52.31 22.53 25.42
CA GLU A 387 51.75 23.28 26.55
C GLU A 387 52.59 24.52 26.87
N GLN A 388 53.92 24.36 26.99
CA GLN A 388 54.83 25.51 27.20
C GLN A 388 54.77 26.53 26.05
N LYS A 389 54.68 26.07 24.79
CA LYS A 389 54.49 26.97 23.63
C LYS A 389 53.10 27.61 23.59
N GLY A 390 52.07 26.93 24.09
CA GLY A 390 50.71 27.45 24.23
C GLY A 390 50.60 28.51 25.33
N ALA A 391 51.31 28.33 26.45
CA ALA A 391 51.34 29.28 27.57
C ALA A 391 51.99 30.62 27.22
N LEU A 392 52.88 30.66 26.21
CA LEU A 392 53.45 31.91 25.67
C LEU A 392 52.39 32.82 25.01
N ARG A 393 51.21 32.30 24.64
CA ARG A 393 50.12 33.11 24.07
C ARG A 393 49.44 34.05 25.08
N HIS A 394 49.67 33.86 26.38
CA HIS A 394 49.08 34.69 27.45
C HIS A 394 50.06 35.69 28.06
N LEU A 395 51.26 35.85 27.50
CA LEU A 395 52.28 36.81 27.95
C LEU A 395 52.36 38.07 27.08
N GLU A 396 51.55 38.21 26.02
CA GLU A 396 51.46 39.42 25.19
C GLU A 396 50.27 40.34 25.57
N ASP A 397 49.46 39.98 26.57
CA ASP A 397 48.32 40.77 27.09
C ASP A 397 48.51 41.21 28.57
N LEU A 398 49.76 41.39 29.03
CA LEU A 398 50.11 42.02 30.32
C LEU A 398 51.15 43.13 30.16
#